data_AF-A0A7S3FWR4-F1
#
_entry.id   AF-A0A7S3FWR4-F1
#
_cell.length_a   1.000
_cell.length_b   1.000
_cell.length_c   1.000
_cell.angle_alpha   90.00
_cell.angle_beta   90.00
_cell.angle_gamma   90.00
#
_symmetry.space_group_name_H-M   'P 1'
#
loop_
_entity.id
_entity.type
_entity.pdbx_description
1 polymer ?
#
loop_
_entity_poly.entity_id
_entity_poly.type
_entity_poly.pdbx_seq_one_letter_code
_entity_poly.pdbx_strand_id
1 'polypeptide(L)'
;IKPENFLIGQGKKVNQVYLIDFGLSKRYKCPKSGQHIEYKMKNGITGTPRYCSLSAHNMFEQSRRDDLEAIGLILIFFLNEGYLPWMEAEDLSRKKQLEIKERVSIEELCKGYPHCFLQYMKYCRSLKFEQKPDYKYLKQLFDDCFFIEHKYEMDNVFDWQYQKEKILAEKRKNEEEEKERQLRKQKGKLKPPNKRQEQLAAQKALFEQQEEERKKLKEEKKKKKIEKMEEEKVSKNSKEYMQMQKEQRDKKLVEKIEKAVKDVEYEALPKQKRLMIEAMQKELEDQELE
;
A
#
# COMPACT_ATOMS: atom_id res chain seq x y z
N ILE A 1 3.33 26.62 -6.28
CA ILE A 1 3.68 25.30 -5.68
C ILE A 1 4.52 25.55 -4.42
N LYS A 2 4.06 25.09 -3.26
CA LYS A 2 4.71 25.20 -1.94
C LYS A 2 4.12 24.13 -1.00
N PRO A 3 4.83 23.68 0.07
CA PRO A 3 4.35 22.63 0.97
C PRO A 3 2.94 22.89 1.52
N GLU A 4 2.64 24.15 1.87
CA GLU A 4 1.38 24.56 2.49
C GLU A 4 0.17 24.42 1.57
N ASN A 5 0.39 24.27 0.25
CA ASN A 5 -0.68 24.05 -0.73
C ASN A 5 -0.97 22.56 -0.96
N PHE A 6 -0.27 21.65 -0.27
CA PHE A 6 -0.54 20.22 -0.30
C PHE A 6 -1.18 19.79 1.01
N LEU A 7 -2.37 19.18 0.93
CA LEU A 7 -3.12 18.70 2.09
C LEU A 7 -3.34 17.19 2.02
N ILE A 8 -3.42 16.55 3.19
CA ILE A 8 -3.77 15.13 3.30
C ILE A 8 -5.28 14.99 3.49
N GLY A 9 -5.89 14.07 2.75
CA GLY A 9 -7.32 13.77 2.89
C GLY A 9 -7.68 13.20 4.27
N GLN A 10 -8.96 13.19 4.60
CA GLN A 10 -9.46 12.67 5.88
C GLN A 10 -10.26 11.36 5.69
N GLY A 11 -10.42 10.61 6.79
CA GLY A 11 -11.20 9.37 6.82
C GLY A 11 -10.65 8.31 5.87
N LYS A 12 -11.45 7.90 4.87
CA LYS A 12 -11.02 6.90 3.86
C LYS A 12 -10.00 7.43 2.84
N LYS A 13 -9.67 8.72 2.89
CA LYS A 13 -8.77 9.39 1.93
C LYS A 13 -7.45 9.84 2.54
N VAL A 14 -7.07 9.28 3.68
CA VAL A 14 -5.82 9.63 4.41
C VAL A 14 -4.53 9.34 3.64
N ASN A 15 -4.61 8.53 2.59
CA ASN A 15 -3.51 8.26 1.67
C ASN A 15 -3.53 9.14 0.41
N GLN A 16 -4.41 10.14 0.33
CA GLN A 16 -4.53 11.01 -0.83
C GLN A 16 -4.00 12.41 -0.53
N VAL A 17 -3.08 12.87 -1.37
CA VAL A 17 -2.56 14.25 -1.36
C VAL A 17 -3.43 15.11 -2.29
N TYR A 18 -3.88 16.24 -1.77
CA TYR A 18 -4.68 17.23 -2.48
C TYR A 18 -3.85 18.49 -2.74
N LEU A 19 -3.97 19.05 -3.94
CA LEU A 19 -3.45 20.38 -4.26
C LEU A 19 -4.57 21.40 -4.08
N ILE A 20 -4.29 22.48 -3.35
CA ILE A 20 -5.21 23.59 -3.12
C ILE A 20 -4.65 24.93 -3.62
N ASP A 21 -5.47 25.97 -3.52
CA ASP A 21 -5.13 27.36 -3.82
C ASP A 21 -4.67 27.57 -5.27
N PHE A 22 -5.68 27.77 -6.14
CA PHE A 22 -5.51 28.14 -7.53
C PHE A 22 -5.52 29.66 -7.75
N GLY A 23 -5.39 30.47 -6.68
CA GLY A 23 -5.50 31.94 -6.78
C GLY A 23 -4.42 32.58 -7.65
N LEU A 24 -3.25 31.94 -7.76
CA LEU A 24 -2.14 32.35 -8.64
C LEU A 24 -2.06 31.52 -9.93
N SER A 25 -2.99 30.60 -10.15
CA SER A 25 -2.97 29.76 -11.36
C SER A 25 -3.26 30.59 -12.60
N LYS A 26 -2.51 30.29 -13.66
CA LYS A 26 -2.62 30.98 -14.95
C LYS A 26 -2.76 29.96 -16.07
N ARG A 27 -3.63 30.27 -17.03
CA ARG A 27 -3.76 29.48 -18.25
C ARG A 27 -2.51 29.65 -19.11
N TYR A 28 -1.76 28.57 -19.34
CA TYR A 28 -0.52 28.59 -20.14
C TYR A 28 -0.74 28.26 -21.62
N LYS A 29 -1.93 27.79 -22.01
CA LYS A 29 -2.25 27.36 -23.37
C LYS A 29 -3.66 27.83 -23.75
N CYS A 30 -3.83 28.37 -24.95
CA CYS A 30 -5.14 28.70 -25.49
C CYS A 30 -5.97 27.42 -25.72
N PRO A 31 -7.21 27.31 -25.21
CA PRO A 31 -8.00 26.10 -25.39
C PRO A 31 -8.43 25.85 -26.83
N LYS A 32 -8.59 26.91 -27.63
CA LYS A 32 -9.05 26.83 -29.02
C LYS A 32 -7.90 26.54 -29.99
N SER A 33 -6.85 27.36 -29.97
CA SER A 33 -5.72 27.23 -30.90
C SER A 33 -4.64 26.27 -30.43
N GLY A 34 -4.64 25.91 -29.14
CA GLY A 34 -3.54 25.17 -28.54
C GLY A 34 -2.22 25.94 -28.47
N GLN A 35 -2.22 27.24 -28.77
CA GLN A 35 -1.01 28.06 -28.70
C GLN A 35 -0.55 28.24 -27.26
N HIS A 36 0.75 28.08 -27.01
CA HIS A 36 1.36 28.37 -25.71
C HIS A 36 1.42 29.89 -25.48
N ILE A 37 1.38 30.32 -24.23
CA ILE A 37 1.66 31.73 -23.89
C ILE A 37 3.08 32.10 -24.32
N GLU A 38 3.30 33.37 -24.60
CA GLU A 38 4.60 33.90 -25.02
C GLU A 38 5.65 33.85 -23.89
N TYR A 39 6.90 33.56 -24.25
CA TYR A 39 8.04 33.68 -23.35
C TYR A 39 8.44 35.15 -23.19
N LYS A 40 8.31 35.69 -21.97
CA LYS A 40 8.62 37.09 -21.69
C LYS A 40 9.04 37.33 -20.24
N MET A 41 9.66 38.47 -19.99
CA MET A 41 9.94 38.95 -18.64
C MET A 41 8.69 39.63 -18.04
N LYS A 42 8.55 39.54 -16.73
CA LYS A 42 7.47 40.13 -15.92
C LYS A 42 8.01 41.27 -15.05
N ASN A 43 7.11 42.10 -14.54
CA ASN A 43 7.42 43.22 -13.65
C ASN A 43 7.67 42.81 -12.19
N GLY A 44 7.66 41.52 -11.87
CA GLY A 44 7.88 41.04 -10.51
C GLY A 44 7.76 39.53 -10.36
N ILE A 45 8.17 39.06 -9.18
CA ILE A 45 8.11 37.64 -8.80
C ILE A 45 6.70 37.32 -8.31
N THR A 46 6.16 36.19 -8.75
CA THR A 46 4.89 35.64 -8.28
C THR A 46 5.15 34.36 -7.48
N GLY A 47 4.53 34.24 -6.30
CA GLY A 47 4.63 33.06 -5.43
C GLY A 47 5.74 33.17 -4.39
N THR A 48 6.10 32.03 -3.78
CA THR A 48 7.10 31.96 -2.69
C THR A 48 8.51 31.85 -3.26
N PRO A 49 9.41 32.84 -3.06
CA PRO A 49 10.76 32.84 -3.64
C PRO A 49 11.59 31.59 -3.31
N ARG A 50 11.38 31.03 -2.11
CA ARG A 50 12.03 29.82 -1.60
C ARG A 50 11.93 28.63 -2.57
N TYR A 51 10.73 28.35 -3.07
CA TYR A 51 10.43 27.16 -3.88
C TYR A 51 10.33 27.46 -5.38
N CYS A 52 10.40 28.73 -5.80
CA CYS A 52 10.28 29.07 -7.21
C CYS A 52 11.51 28.62 -8.02
N SER A 53 11.27 28.30 -9.29
CA SER A 53 12.33 27.95 -10.25
C SER A 53 13.30 29.12 -10.44
N LEU A 54 14.50 28.83 -10.95
CA LEU A 54 15.46 29.88 -11.26
C LEU A 54 14.91 30.88 -12.31
N SER A 55 14.16 30.39 -13.30
CA SER A 55 13.51 31.25 -14.31
C SER A 55 12.46 32.17 -13.70
N ALA A 56 11.63 31.64 -12.79
CA ALA A 56 10.60 32.42 -12.10
C ALA A 56 11.20 33.49 -11.18
N HIS A 57 12.33 33.18 -10.52
CA HIS A 57 13.05 34.14 -9.69
C HIS A 57 13.65 35.27 -10.54
N ASN A 58 14.18 34.93 -11.71
CA ASN A 58 14.63 35.88 -12.74
C ASN A 58 13.48 36.57 -13.49
N MET A 59 12.25 36.53 -12.94
CA MET A 59 11.06 37.22 -13.44
C MET A 59 10.62 36.80 -14.85
N PHE A 60 11.04 35.64 -15.35
CA PHE A 60 10.49 35.12 -16.59
C PHE A 60 9.09 34.54 -16.38
N GLU A 61 8.28 34.57 -17.45
CA GLU A 61 6.97 33.93 -17.49
C GLU A 61 7.10 32.45 -17.09
N GLN A 62 6.15 31.99 -16.28
CA GLN A 62 6.16 30.63 -15.75
C GLN A 62 5.37 29.70 -16.68
N SER A 63 5.82 28.45 -16.74
CA SER A 63 5.23 27.38 -17.53
C SER A 63 5.24 26.07 -16.73
N ARG A 64 4.87 24.96 -17.37
CA ARG A 64 4.85 23.63 -16.76
C ARG A 64 6.19 23.22 -16.14
N ARG A 65 7.32 23.63 -16.72
CA ARG A 65 8.66 23.26 -16.19
C ARG A 65 8.93 23.89 -14.82
N ASP A 66 8.38 25.07 -14.58
CA ASP A 66 8.62 25.85 -13.36
C ASP A 66 7.90 25.24 -12.17
N ASP A 67 6.68 24.72 -12.39
CA ASP A 67 5.96 23.95 -11.37
C ASP A 67 6.68 22.64 -11.03
N LEU A 68 7.23 21.93 -12.02
CA LEU A 68 7.98 20.68 -11.80
C LEU A 68 9.29 20.92 -11.05
N GLU A 69 10.03 21.97 -11.40
CA GLU A 69 11.24 22.36 -10.67
C GLU A 69 10.89 22.71 -9.22
N ALA A 70 9.80 23.44 -8.99
CA ALA A 70 9.34 23.75 -7.64
C ALA A 70 8.98 22.50 -6.83
N ILE A 71 8.36 21.49 -7.45
CA ILE A 71 8.12 20.18 -6.80
C ILE A 71 9.45 19.54 -6.39
N GLY A 72 10.45 19.48 -7.28
CA GLY A 72 11.75 18.90 -6.96
C GLY A 72 12.46 19.61 -5.80
N LEU A 73 12.38 20.95 -5.76
CA LEU A 73 12.89 21.75 -4.65
C LEU A 73 12.15 21.45 -3.33
N ILE A 74 10.84 21.22 -3.35
CA ILE A 74 10.06 20.83 -2.16
C ILE A 74 10.46 19.43 -1.67
N LEU A 75 10.70 18.49 -2.59
CA LEU A 75 11.11 17.14 -2.20
C LEU A 75 12.51 17.16 -1.56
N ILE A 76 13.46 17.92 -2.13
CA ILE A 76 14.78 18.13 -1.53
C ILE A 76 14.67 18.85 -0.18
N PHE A 77 13.80 19.85 -0.07
CA PHE A 77 13.52 20.53 1.20
C PHE A 77 13.04 19.56 2.29
N PHE A 78 12.19 18.58 1.95
CA PHE A 78 11.76 17.54 2.91
C PHE A 78 12.89 16.58 3.28
N LEU A 79 13.71 16.15 2.31
CA LEU A 79 14.88 15.32 2.59
C LEU A 79 15.93 16.01 3.47
N ASN A 80 16.03 17.33 3.34
CA ASN A 80 17.01 18.14 4.04
C ASN A 80 16.44 18.80 5.29
N GLU A 81 15.52 18.13 5.98
CA GLU A 81 14.95 18.55 7.27
C GLU A 81 14.36 19.98 7.26
N GLY A 82 13.79 20.40 6.13
CA GLY A 82 13.19 21.72 5.98
C GLY A 82 14.17 22.84 5.64
N TYR A 83 15.31 22.52 5.04
CA TYR A 83 16.33 23.50 4.66
C TYR A 83 16.66 23.49 3.16
N LEU A 84 16.88 24.68 2.59
CA LEU A 84 17.48 24.89 1.28
C LEU A 84 18.60 25.93 1.40
N PRO A 85 19.70 25.85 0.63
CA PRO A 85 20.88 26.71 0.80
C PRO A 85 20.61 28.23 0.75
N TRP A 86 19.58 28.65 0.02
CA TRP A 86 19.17 30.06 -0.09
C TRP A 86 18.17 30.49 0.99
N MET A 87 17.99 29.70 2.06
CA MET A 87 17.14 30.02 3.21
C MET A 87 17.92 30.55 4.43
N GLU A 88 19.24 30.75 4.33
CA GLU A 88 20.06 31.21 5.47
C GLU A 88 19.59 32.57 6.02
N ALA A 89 19.01 32.59 7.22
CA ALA A 89 18.38 33.76 7.88
C ALA A 89 17.07 34.26 7.23
N GLU A 90 16.08 34.56 8.08
CA GLU A 90 14.74 35.02 7.69
C GLU A 90 14.76 36.33 6.86
N ASP A 91 15.87 37.08 6.92
CA ASP A 91 16.02 38.42 6.36
C ASP A 91 16.81 38.50 5.04
N LEU A 92 17.12 37.37 4.37
CA LEU A 92 17.79 37.46 3.06
C LEU A 92 16.91 38.17 2.04
N SER A 93 17.41 39.29 1.52
CA SER A 93 16.81 39.95 0.37
C SER A 93 16.61 38.96 -0.79
N ARG A 94 15.54 39.14 -1.56
CA ARG A 94 15.24 38.28 -2.73
C ARG A 94 16.43 38.17 -3.68
N LYS A 95 17.16 39.29 -3.88
CA LYS A 95 18.38 39.33 -4.68
C LYS A 95 19.44 38.36 -4.14
N LYS A 96 19.64 38.31 -2.82
CA LYS A 96 20.62 37.40 -2.22
C LYS A 96 20.21 35.93 -2.34
N GLN A 97 18.92 35.64 -2.19
CA GLN A 97 18.38 34.29 -2.42
C GLN A 97 18.60 33.83 -3.87
N LEU A 98 18.46 34.75 -4.84
CA LEU A 98 18.74 34.49 -6.25
C LEU A 98 20.24 34.20 -6.47
N GLU A 99 21.13 35.04 -5.95
CA GLU A 99 22.59 34.86 -6.06
C GLU A 99 23.03 33.46 -5.56
N ILE A 100 22.46 33.01 -4.43
CA ILE A 100 22.75 31.68 -3.88
C ILE A 100 22.16 30.57 -4.78
N LYS A 101 20.90 30.71 -5.25
CA LYS A 101 20.28 29.76 -6.19
C LYS A 101 21.06 29.61 -7.50
N GLU A 102 21.69 30.68 -7.98
CA GLU A 102 22.51 30.68 -9.20
C GLU A 102 23.87 30.02 -8.98
N ARG A 103 24.43 30.17 -7.77
CA ARG A 103 25.74 29.60 -7.41
C ARG A 103 25.68 28.11 -7.10
N VAL A 104 24.62 27.65 -6.43
CA VAL A 104 24.47 26.26 -6.02
C VAL A 104 24.13 25.41 -7.25
N SER A 105 25.05 24.51 -7.60
CA SER A 105 24.84 23.55 -8.70
C SER A 105 23.77 22.52 -8.33
N ILE A 106 23.16 21.88 -9.33
CA ILE A 106 22.18 20.81 -9.08
C ILE A 106 22.88 19.61 -8.40
N GLU A 107 24.13 19.34 -8.79
CA GLU A 107 24.97 18.30 -8.20
C GLU A 107 25.23 18.54 -6.71
N GLU A 108 25.55 19.78 -6.35
CA GLU A 108 25.73 20.18 -4.95
C GLU A 108 24.43 20.10 -4.17
N LEU A 109 23.33 20.59 -4.75
CA LEU A 109 22.00 20.55 -4.14
C LEU A 109 21.53 19.12 -3.86
N CYS A 110 21.88 18.17 -4.72
CA CYS A 110 21.46 16.77 -4.60
C CYS A 110 22.53 15.86 -3.96
N LYS A 111 23.61 16.42 -3.44
CA LYS A 111 24.73 15.66 -2.90
C LYS A 111 24.29 14.85 -1.68
N GLY A 112 24.49 13.54 -1.73
CA GLY A 112 24.14 12.62 -0.63
C GLY A 112 22.70 12.10 -0.67
N TYR A 113 21.89 12.52 -1.65
CA TYR A 113 20.54 11.98 -1.87
C TYR A 113 20.53 10.92 -2.99
N PRO A 114 19.46 10.09 -3.08
CA PRO A 114 19.33 9.12 -4.16
C PRO A 114 19.44 9.78 -5.55
N HIS A 115 20.01 9.05 -6.51
CA HIS A 115 20.37 9.61 -7.82
C HIS A 115 19.17 10.14 -8.62
N CYS A 116 17.98 9.58 -8.37
CA CYS A 116 16.72 10.02 -9.00
C CYS A 116 16.44 11.52 -8.79
N PHE A 117 16.84 12.12 -7.67
CA PHE A 117 16.68 13.55 -7.39
C PHE A 117 17.54 14.40 -8.34
N LEU A 118 18.80 14.01 -8.54
CA LEU A 118 19.70 14.67 -9.48
C LEU A 118 19.15 14.60 -10.91
N GLN A 119 18.68 13.43 -11.33
CA GLN A 119 18.08 13.23 -12.65
C GLN A 119 16.81 14.07 -12.84
N TYR A 120 15.92 14.06 -11.84
CA TYR A 120 14.68 14.84 -11.85
C TYR A 120 14.98 16.34 -12.00
N MET A 121 15.89 16.88 -11.19
CA MET A 121 16.23 18.31 -11.20
C MET A 121 16.90 18.73 -12.52
N LYS A 122 17.85 17.92 -13.03
CA LYS A 122 18.48 18.16 -14.34
C LYS A 122 17.45 18.14 -15.47
N TYR A 123 16.53 17.16 -15.46
CA TYR A 123 15.45 17.09 -16.42
C TYR A 123 14.61 18.37 -16.42
N CYS A 124 14.12 18.77 -15.25
CA CYS A 124 13.27 19.96 -15.12
C CYS A 124 13.97 21.23 -15.62
N ARG A 125 15.25 21.41 -15.26
CA ARG A 125 16.06 22.58 -15.67
C ARG A 125 16.36 22.58 -17.17
N SER A 126 16.42 21.41 -17.81
CA SER A 126 16.67 21.27 -19.26
C SER A 126 15.45 21.57 -20.13
N LEU A 127 14.23 21.56 -19.58
CA LEU A 127 13.00 21.73 -20.34
C LEU A 127 12.94 23.13 -20.98
N LYS A 128 12.61 23.17 -22.27
CA LYS A 128 12.25 24.44 -22.93
C LYS A 128 10.92 24.96 -22.38
N PHE A 129 10.71 26.27 -22.46
CA PHE A 129 9.52 26.94 -21.91
C PHE A 129 8.19 26.33 -22.39
N GLU A 130 8.08 26.01 -23.68
CA GLU A 130 6.85 25.45 -24.27
C GLU A 130 6.84 23.91 -24.30
N GLN A 131 7.92 23.26 -23.84
CA GLN A 131 8.06 21.81 -23.94
C GLN A 131 7.01 21.12 -23.06
N LYS A 132 6.38 20.06 -23.60
CA LYS A 132 5.56 19.16 -22.80
C LYS A 132 6.52 18.26 -21.99
N PRO A 133 6.47 18.29 -20.65
CA PRO A 133 7.25 17.37 -19.84
C PRO A 133 6.79 15.93 -20.03
N ASP A 134 7.74 15.00 -19.92
CA ASP A 134 7.49 13.58 -19.80
C ASP A 134 7.24 13.24 -18.32
N TYR A 135 5.98 13.40 -17.92
CA TYR A 135 5.55 13.11 -16.56
C TYR A 135 5.69 11.62 -16.20
N LYS A 136 5.67 10.73 -17.20
CA LYS A 136 5.83 9.29 -16.96
C LYS A 136 7.27 8.99 -16.58
N TYR A 137 8.23 9.54 -17.32
CA TYR A 137 9.65 9.44 -16.98
C TYR A 137 9.93 9.95 -15.57
N LEU A 138 9.42 11.13 -15.21
CA LEU A 138 9.65 11.72 -13.89
C LEU A 138 9.09 10.85 -12.74
N LYS A 139 7.94 10.19 -12.95
CA LYS A 139 7.42 9.23 -11.98
C LYS A 139 8.28 7.98 -11.91
N GLN A 140 8.68 7.45 -13.06
CA GLN A 140 9.50 6.24 -13.14
C GLN A 140 10.82 6.39 -12.39
N LEU A 141 11.45 7.57 -12.43
CA LEU A 141 12.67 7.84 -11.64
C LEU A 141 12.49 7.55 -10.14
N PHE A 142 11.35 7.96 -9.58
CA PHE A 142 11.06 7.73 -8.17
C PHE A 142 10.53 6.32 -7.92
N ASP A 143 9.75 5.75 -8.84
CA ASP A 143 9.27 4.36 -8.74
C ASP A 143 10.46 3.38 -8.74
N ASP A 144 11.44 3.56 -9.63
CA ASP A 144 12.65 2.72 -9.69
C ASP A 144 13.47 2.86 -8.39
N CYS A 145 13.65 4.08 -7.91
CA CYS A 145 14.34 4.32 -6.65
C CYS A 145 13.62 3.65 -5.46
N PHE A 146 12.30 3.76 -5.41
CA PHE A 146 11.48 3.22 -4.32
C PHE A 146 11.40 1.69 -4.34
N PHE A 147 11.03 1.09 -5.48
CA PHE A 147 10.76 -0.35 -5.58
C PHE A 147 12.01 -1.18 -5.87
N ILE A 148 12.95 -0.67 -6.66
CA ILE A 148 14.10 -1.46 -7.13
C ILE A 148 15.32 -1.22 -6.24
N GLU A 149 15.71 0.04 -6.05
CA GLU A 149 16.92 0.39 -5.29
C GLU A 149 16.73 0.14 -3.79
N HIS A 150 15.63 0.66 -3.23
CA HIS A 150 15.36 0.57 -1.79
C HIS A 150 14.44 -0.60 -1.39
N LYS A 151 13.78 -1.26 -2.35
CA LYS A 151 12.88 -2.41 -2.10
C LYS A 151 11.76 -2.10 -1.11
N TYR A 152 11.24 -0.88 -1.14
CA TYR A 152 10.08 -0.51 -0.35
C TYR A 152 8.79 -1.09 -0.93
N GLU A 153 7.81 -1.28 -0.05
CA GLU A 153 6.46 -1.69 -0.42
C GLU A 153 5.53 -0.48 -0.41
N MET A 154 4.60 -0.42 -1.36
CA MET A 154 3.60 0.66 -1.43
C MET A 154 2.42 0.35 -0.50
N ASP A 155 2.65 0.43 0.80
CA ASP A 155 1.65 0.18 1.84
C ASP A 155 0.75 1.39 2.14
N ASN A 156 1.11 2.57 1.61
CA ASN A 156 0.48 3.86 1.90
C ASN A 156 0.52 4.23 3.38
N VAL A 157 1.55 3.78 4.11
CA VAL A 157 1.82 4.13 5.50
C VAL A 157 2.87 5.22 5.55
N PHE A 158 2.47 6.43 5.94
CA PHE A 158 3.34 7.59 6.06
C PHE A 158 3.78 7.82 7.51
N ASP A 159 4.92 8.51 7.71
CA ASP A 159 5.56 8.72 9.02
C ASP A 159 4.61 9.25 10.11
N TRP A 160 3.71 10.18 9.75
CA TRP A 160 2.76 10.78 10.69
C TRP A 160 1.69 9.80 11.18
N GLN A 161 1.44 8.68 10.48
CA GLN A 161 0.51 7.65 10.93
C GLN A 161 1.08 6.87 12.12
N TYR A 162 2.38 6.56 12.10
CA TYR A 162 3.06 5.90 13.22
C TYR A 162 3.06 6.78 14.47
N GLN A 163 3.34 8.08 14.30
CA GLN A 163 3.31 9.03 15.42
C GLN A 163 1.92 9.13 16.05
N LYS A 164 0.86 9.14 15.23
CA LYS A 164 -0.52 9.21 15.72
C LYS A 164 -0.89 7.97 16.52
N GLU A 165 -0.55 6.78 16.04
CA GLU A 165 -0.83 5.53 16.77
C GLU A 165 -0.08 5.46 18.09
N LYS A 166 1.19 5.87 18.11
CA LYS A 166 1.99 5.93 19.34
C LYS A 166 1.38 6.89 20.38
N ILE A 167 0.99 8.10 19.96
CA ILE A 167 0.33 9.08 20.84
C ILE A 167 -1.00 8.54 21.37
N LEU A 168 -1.81 7.88 20.52
CA LEU A 168 -3.06 7.24 20.96
C LEU A 168 -2.82 6.07 21.93
N ALA A 169 -1.76 5.28 21.72
CA ALA A 169 -1.39 4.19 22.63
C ALA A 169 -0.98 4.73 24.01
N GLU A 170 -0.14 5.77 24.06
CA GLU A 170 0.27 6.43 25.30
C GLU A 170 -0.92 7.05 26.05
N LYS A 171 -1.85 7.72 25.35
CA LYS A 171 -3.08 8.23 25.97
C LYS A 171 -3.93 7.14 26.60
N ARG A 172 -4.15 6.03 25.89
CA ARG A 172 -4.92 4.88 26.41
C ARG A 172 -4.27 4.30 27.67
N LYS A 173 -2.94 4.16 27.66
CA LYS A 173 -2.19 3.67 28.82
C LYS A 173 -2.33 4.60 30.04
N ASN A 174 -2.22 5.91 29.83
CA ASN A 174 -2.39 6.89 30.91
C ASN A 174 -3.82 6.88 31.49
N GLU A 175 -4.84 6.74 30.65
CA GLU A 175 -6.24 6.63 31.08
C GLU A 175 -6.49 5.34 31.89
N GLU A 176 -5.86 4.22 31.51
CA GLU A 176 -5.93 2.96 32.25
C GLU A 176 -5.23 3.05 33.61
N GLU A 177 -4.02 3.62 33.66
CA GLU A 177 -3.28 3.86 34.91
C GLU A 177 -4.05 4.78 35.86
N GLU A 178 -4.71 5.81 35.33
CA GLU A 178 -5.53 6.73 36.13
C GLU A 178 -6.77 6.03 36.71
N LYS A 179 -7.47 5.22 35.90
CA LYS A 179 -8.59 4.38 36.36
C LYS A 179 -8.16 3.41 37.46
N GLU A 180 -7.00 2.76 37.29
CA GLU A 180 -6.48 1.84 38.30
C GLU A 180 -6.12 2.56 39.61
N ARG A 181 -5.54 3.77 39.51
CA ARG A 181 -5.22 4.61 40.67
C ARG A 181 -6.47 5.06 41.42
N GLN A 182 -7.54 5.39 40.70
CA GLN A 182 -8.84 5.71 41.30
C GLN A 182 -9.47 4.49 42.00
N LEU A 183 -9.38 3.30 41.38
CA LEU A 183 -9.86 2.06 41.96
C LEU A 183 -9.11 1.67 43.25
N ARG A 184 -7.79 1.85 43.29
CA ARG A 184 -6.98 1.62 44.51
C ARG A 184 -7.37 2.56 45.64
N LYS A 185 -7.64 3.84 45.34
CA LYS A 185 -8.14 4.83 46.34
C LYS A 185 -9.52 4.46 46.90
N GLN A 186 -10.40 3.86 46.09
CA GLN A 186 -11.69 3.35 46.58
C GLN A 186 -11.52 2.10 47.46
N LYS A 187 -10.65 1.15 47.08
CA LYS A 187 -10.36 -0.06 47.87
C LYS A 187 -9.73 0.23 49.23
N GLY A 188 -8.86 1.23 49.33
CA GLY A 188 -8.23 1.64 50.60
C GLY A 188 -9.17 2.25 51.64
N LYS A 189 -10.44 2.52 51.30
CA LYS A 189 -11.47 3.03 52.24
C LYS A 189 -12.40 1.94 52.78
N LEU A 190 -12.27 0.68 52.36
CA LEU A 190 -13.09 -0.42 52.88
C LEU A 190 -12.47 -1.02 54.15
N LYS A 191 -13.27 -1.13 55.22
CA LYS A 191 -12.87 -1.84 56.46
C LYS A 191 -12.49 -3.29 56.14
N PRO A 192 -11.49 -3.87 56.82
CA PRO A 192 -11.10 -5.26 56.59
C PRO A 192 -12.29 -6.20 56.84
N PRO A 193 -12.51 -7.19 55.98
CA PRO A 193 -13.62 -8.12 56.11
C PRO A 193 -13.46 -8.96 57.38
N ASN A 194 -14.57 -9.25 58.05
CA ASN A 194 -14.55 -10.08 59.25
C ASN A 194 -14.30 -11.55 58.86
N LYS A 195 -13.73 -12.40 59.74
CA LYS A 195 -13.34 -13.80 59.41
C LYS A 195 -14.41 -14.63 58.67
N ARG A 196 -15.69 -14.36 58.95
CA ARG A 196 -16.84 -15.03 58.29
C ARG A 196 -17.00 -14.61 56.82
N GLN A 197 -16.71 -13.36 56.48
CA GLN A 197 -16.74 -12.86 55.09
C GLN A 197 -15.56 -13.41 54.28
N GLU A 198 -14.38 -13.57 54.89
CA GLU A 198 -13.23 -14.22 54.25
C GLU A 198 -13.52 -15.69 53.94
N GLN A 199 -14.12 -16.42 54.87
CA GLN A 199 -14.53 -17.81 54.62
C GLN A 199 -15.58 -17.93 53.51
N LEU A 200 -16.60 -17.06 53.48
CA LEU A 200 -17.58 -17.05 52.40
C LEU A 200 -16.96 -16.70 51.05
N ALA A 201 -16.03 -15.73 51.01
CA ALA A 201 -15.34 -15.33 49.80
C ALA A 201 -14.42 -16.45 49.28
N ALA A 202 -13.69 -17.14 50.16
CA ALA A 202 -12.87 -18.29 49.79
C ALA A 202 -13.72 -19.45 49.26
N GLN A 203 -14.87 -19.72 49.87
CA GLN A 203 -15.78 -20.77 49.44
C GLN A 203 -16.42 -20.45 48.08
N LYS A 204 -16.74 -19.17 47.84
CA LYS A 204 -17.28 -18.69 46.57
C LYS A 204 -16.22 -18.72 45.46
N ALA A 205 -14.99 -18.31 45.76
CA ALA A 205 -13.86 -18.40 44.83
C ALA A 205 -13.57 -19.85 44.43
N LEU A 206 -13.60 -20.78 45.39
CA LEU A 206 -13.43 -22.21 45.11
C LEU A 206 -14.55 -22.75 44.21
N PHE A 207 -15.80 -22.32 44.44
CA PHE A 207 -16.93 -22.71 43.60
C PHE A 207 -16.83 -22.15 42.18
N GLU A 208 -16.43 -20.88 42.02
CA GLU A 208 -16.20 -20.24 40.72
C GLU A 208 -15.07 -20.92 39.95
N GLN A 209 -13.99 -21.31 40.63
CA GLN A 209 -12.87 -22.03 40.05
C GLN A 209 -13.29 -23.42 39.53
N GLN A 210 -14.12 -24.14 40.30
CA GLN A 210 -14.70 -25.43 39.89
C GLN A 210 -15.68 -25.29 38.71
N GLU A 211 -16.47 -24.21 38.68
CA GLU A 211 -17.35 -23.89 37.54
C GLU A 211 -16.55 -23.64 36.26
N GLU A 212 -15.44 -22.90 36.38
CA GLU A 212 -14.58 -22.54 35.25
C GLU A 212 -13.84 -23.76 34.68
N GLU A 213 -13.33 -24.64 35.55
CA GLU A 213 -12.78 -25.94 35.14
C GLU A 213 -13.83 -26.81 34.45
N ARG A 214 -15.08 -26.84 34.96
CA ARG A 214 -16.19 -27.56 34.29
C ARG A 214 -16.51 -26.97 32.91
N LYS A 215 -16.45 -25.65 32.75
CA LYS A 215 -16.65 -24.99 31.44
C LYS A 215 -15.52 -25.34 30.47
N LYS A 216 -14.26 -25.27 30.92
CA LYS A 216 -13.10 -25.68 30.11
C LYS A 216 -13.20 -27.14 29.67
N LEU A 217 -13.57 -28.05 30.57
CA LEU A 217 -13.75 -29.47 30.24
C LEU A 217 -14.88 -29.70 29.23
N LYS A 218 -15.98 -28.93 29.32
CA LYS A 218 -17.08 -28.98 28.34
C LYS A 218 -16.64 -28.47 26.98
N GLU A 219 -15.87 -27.38 26.92
CA GLU A 219 -15.34 -26.83 25.67
C GLU A 219 -14.33 -27.77 25.02
N GLU A 220 -13.44 -28.40 25.80
CA GLU A 220 -12.48 -29.37 25.28
C GLU A 220 -13.18 -30.60 24.70
N LYS A 221 -14.23 -31.11 25.37
CA LYS A 221 -15.08 -32.17 24.83
C LYS A 221 -15.80 -31.76 23.55
N LYS A 222 -16.25 -30.50 23.46
CA LYS A 222 -16.89 -29.95 22.25
C LYS A 222 -15.90 -29.83 21.10
N LYS A 223 -14.66 -29.36 21.35
CA LYS A 223 -13.58 -29.30 20.36
C LYS A 223 -13.23 -30.68 19.80
N LYS A 224 -12.99 -31.67 20.67
CA LYS A 224 -12.71 -33.06 20.24
C LYS A 224 -13.84 -33.66 19.40
N LYS A 225 -15.10 -33.28 19.69
CA LYS A 225 -16.25 -33.72 18.89
C LYS A 225 -16.31 -33.02 17.52
N ILE A 226 -15.91 -31.76 17.44
CA ILE A 226 -15.82 -31.01 16.17
C ILE A 226 -14.69 -31.55 15.31
N GLU A 227 -13.49 -31.74 15.88
CA GLU A 227 -12.34 -32.34 15.17
C GLU A 227 -12.70 -33.69 14.57
N LYS A 228 -13.36 -34.56 15.33
CA LYS A 228 -13.82 -35.86 14.82
C LYS A 228 -14.82 -35.76 13.66
N MET A 229 -15.74 -34.78 13.72
CA MET A 229 -16.67 -34.52 12.61
C MET A 229 -15.99 -33.91 11.39
N GLU A 230 -14.93 -33.11 11.59
CA GLU A 230 -14.14 -32.53 10.50
C GLU A 230 -13.27 -33.59 9.81
N GLU A 231 -12.65 -34.51 10.56
CA GLU A 231 -11.94 -35.67 10.02
C GLU A 231 -12.88 -36.57 9.18
N GLU A 232 -14.10 -36.84 9.66
CA GLU A 232 -15.11 -37.59 8.90
C GLU A 232 -15.56 -36.86 7.62
N LYS A 233 -15.69 -35.52 7.66
CA LYS A 233 -16.04 -34.71 6.47
C LYS A 233 -14.90 -34.65 5.45
N VAL A 234 -13.65 -34.49 5.88
CA VAL A 234 -12.48 -34.48 4.99
C VAL A 234 -12.31 -35.84 4.31
N SER A 235 -12.53 -36.94 5.04
CA SER A 235 -12.53 -38.29 4.48
C SER A 235 -13.62 -38.46 3.41
N LYS A 236 -14.83 -37.94 3.67
CA LYS A 236 -15.95 -38.04 2.72
C LYS A 236 -15.75 -37.19 1.46
N ASN A 237 -15.30 -35.94 1.60
CA ASN A 237 -15.00 -35.06 0.47
C ASN A 237 -13.82 -35.59 -0.38
N SER A 238 -12.82 -36.22 0.25
CA SER A 238 -11.71 -36.85 -0.48
C SER A 238 -12.19 -38.03 -1.34
N LYS A 239 -13.11 -38.85 -0.84
CA LYS A 239 -13.71 -39.94 -1.62
C LYS A 239 -14.56 -39.42 -2.78
N GLU A 240 -15.39 -38.40 -2.55
CA GLU A 240 -16.20 -37.77 -3.60
C GLU A 240 -15.32 -37.13 -4.70
N TYR A 241 -14.21 -36.49 -4.34
CA TYR A 241 -13.26 -35.94 -5.31
C TYR A 241 -12.58 -37.02 -6.15
N MET A 242 -12.19 -38.14 -5.53
CA MET A 242 -11.59 -39.29 -6.25
C MET A 242 -12.60 -39.95 -7.18
N GLN A 243 -13.87 -40.07 -6.77
CA GLN A 243 -14.97 -40.58 -7.61
C GLN A 243 -15.18 -39.70 -8.85
N MET A 244 -15.27 -38.38 -8.66
CA MET A 244 -15.42 -37.41 -9.76
C MET A 244 -14.23 -37.44 -10.73
N GLN A 245 -13.00 -37.64 -10.22
CA GLN A 245 -11.81 -37.82 -11.06
C GLN A 245 -11.87 -39.11 -11.89
N LYS A 246 -12.39 -40.21 -11.32
CA LYS A 246 -12.62 -41.49 -12.03
C LYS A 246 -13.63 -41.28 -13.16
N GLU A 247 -14.82 -40.74 -12.86
CA GLU A 247 -15.86 -40.47 -13.85
C GLU A 247 -15.40 -39.56 -15.01
N GLN A 248 -14.59 -38.54 -14.72
CA GLN A 248 -14.03 -37.66 -15.76
C GLN A 248 -13.00 -38.37 -16.66
N ARG A 249 -12.23 -39.32 -16.12
CA ARG A 249 -11.28 -40.12 -16.90
C ARG A 249 -12.03 -41.09 -17.80
N ASP A 250 -13.02 -41.79 -17.26
CA ASP A 250 -13.83 -42.76 -17.99
C ASP A 250 -14.56 -42.08 -19.15
N LYS A 251 -15.15 -40.91 -18.90
CA LYS A 251 -15.80 -40.10 -19.96
C LYS A 251 -14.82 -39.68 -21.07
N LYS A 252 -13.61 -39.26 -20.72
CA LYS A 252 -12.57 -38.94 -21.72
C LYS A 252 -12.11 -40.16 -22.51
N LEU A 253 -12.09 -41.34 -21.89
CA LEU A 253 -11.72 -42.59 -22.55
C LEU A 253 -12.81 -42.99 -23.56
N VAL A 254 -14.08 -42.94 -23.15
CA VAL A 254 -15.25 -43.17 -24.03
C VAL A 254 -15.23 -42.22 -25.22
N GLU A 255 -15.05 -40.91 -25.00
CA GLU A 255 -14.95 -39.92 -26.11
C GLU A 255 -13.81 -40.24 -27.09
N LYS A 256 -12.66 -40.74 -26.59
CA LYS A 256 -11.55 -41.18 -27.46
C LYS A 256 -11.91 -42.43 -28.26
N ILE A 257 -12.61 -43.40 -27.66
CA ILE A 257 -13.08 -44.61 -28.36
C ILE A 257 -14.08 -44.21 -29.44
N GLU A 258 -15.10 -43.41 -29.11
CA GLU A 258 -16.10 -42.94 -30.07
C GLU A 258 -15.46 -42.17 -31.23
N LYS A 259 -14.46 -41.32 -30.94
CA LYS A 259 -13.71 -40.60 -31.98
C LYS A 259 -12.86 -41.53 -32.84
N ALA A 260 -12.31 -42.61 -32.27
CA ALA A 260 -11.54 -43.59 -33.02
C ALA A 260 -12.42 -44.48 -33.91
N VAL A 261 -13.69 -44.65 -33.54
CA VAL A 261 -14.69 -45.46 -34.28
C VAL A 261 -15.48 -44.62 -35.30
N LYS A 262 -15.49 -43.28 -35.17
CA LYS A 262 -16.19 -42.41 -36.13
C LYS A 262 -15.60 -42.47 -37.54
N ASP A 263 -16.49 -42.75 -38.49
CA ASP A 263 -16.40 -42.57 -39.94
C ASP A 263 -15.74 -43.67 -40.80
N VAL A 264 -15.50 -44.87 -40.26
CA VAL A 264 -15.14 -46.08 -41.06
C VAL A 264 -15.74 -47.33 -40.39
N GLU A 265 -16.34 -48.26 -41.14
CA GLU A 265 -16.76 -49.56 -40.58
C GLU A 265 -15.59 -50.19 -39.81
N TYR A 266 -15.82 -50.66 -38.59
CA TYR A 266 -14.78 -51.20 -37.70
C TYR A 266 -13.91 -52.27 -38.41
N GLU A 267 -14.52 -53.07 -39.29
CA GLU A 267 -13.85 -54.09 -40.09
C GLU A 267 -12.94 -53.56 -41.21
N ALA A 268 -13.10 -52.30 -41.62
CA ALA A 268 -12.25 -51.63 -42.61
C ALA A 268 -11.05 -50.90 -41.98
N LEU A 269 -10.95 -50.84 -40.64
CA LEU A 269 -9.79 -50.24 -39.96
C LEU A 269 -8.54 -51.14 -40.05
N PRO A 270 -7.31 -50.58 -40.14
CA PRO A 270 -6.08 -51.36 -40.04
C PRO A 270 -6.03 -52.19 -38.73
N LYS A 271 -5.50 -53.42 -38.78
CA LYS A 271 -5.43 -54.35 -37.63
C LYS A 271 -4.85 -53.72 -36.36
N GLN A 272 -3.83 -52.86 -36.50
CA GLN A 272 -3.24 -52.14 -35.37
C GLN A 272 -4.20 -51.17 -34.68
N LYS A 273 -5.09 -50.49 -35.44
CA LYS A 273 -6.10 -49.60 -34.85
C LYS A 273 -7.19 -50.38 -34.13
N ARG A 274 -7.60 -51.54 -34.65
CA ARG A 274 -8.58 -52.43 -33.99
C ARG A 274 -8.05 -52.94 -32.64
N LEU A 275 -6.82 -53.45 -32.62
CA LEU A 275 -6.15 -53.88 -31.39
C LEU A 275 -6.03 -52.75 -30.35
N MET A 276 -5.82 -51.51 -30.80
CA MET A 276 -5.77 -50.34 -29.91
C MET A 276 -7.15 -50.02 -29.32
N ILE A 277 -8.22 -50.10 -30.12
CA ILE A 277 -9.60 -49.90 -29.64
C ILE A 277 -9.99 -51.02 -28.66
N GLU A 278 -9.68 -52.28 -28.97
CA GLU A 278 -9.92 -53.43 -28.06
C GLU A 278 -9.16 -53.28 -26.73
N ALA A 279 -7.92 -52.80 -26.77
CA ALA A 279 -7.15 -52.52 -25.56
C ALA A 279 -7.79 -51.40 -24.72
N MET A 280 -8.29 -50.34 -25.37
CA MET A 280 -8.99 -49.25 -24.70
C MET A 280 -10.35 -49.67 -24.14
N GLN A 281 -11.08 -50.58 -24.81
CA GLN A 281 -12.33 -51.16 -24.33
C GLN A 281 -12.09 -52.06 -23.13
N LYS A 282 -11.05 -52.90 -23.18
CA LYS A 282 -10.66 -53.74 -22.05
C LYS A 282 -10.23 -52.92 -20.84
N GLU A 283 -9.51 -51.81 -21.04
CA GLU A 283 -9.15 -50.88 -19.97
C GLU A 283 -10.40 -50.26 -19.30
N LEU A 284 -11.47 -50.02 -20.08
CA LEU A 284 -12.74 -49.53 -19.55
C LEU A 284 -13.47 -50.62 -18.74
N GLU A 285 -13.51 -51.86 -19.23
CA GLU A 285 -14.11 -53.01 -18.52
C GLU A 285 -13.38 -53.33 -17.20
N ASP A 286 -12.04 -53.31 -17.23
CA ASP A 286 -11.22 -53.53 -16.03
C ASP A 286 -11.43 -52.41 -14.99
N GLN A 287 -11.74 -51.18 -15.43
CA GLN A 287 -12.04 -50.03 -14.53
C GLN A 287 -13.44 -50.10 -13.89
N GLU A 288 -14.41 -50.80 -14.48
CA GLU A 288 -15.74 -51.02 -13.91
C GLU A 288 -15.76 -52.10 -12.81
N LEU A 289 -14.73 -52.95 -12.74
CA LEU A 289 -14.60 -54.06 -11.78
C LEU A 289 -13.90 -53.68 -10.44
N GLU A 290 -13.20 -52.53 -10.37
CA GLU A 290 -12.56 -51.95 -9.16
C GLU A 290 -13.42 -50.89 -8.45
#